data_AF-A0A6N7TLU0-F1
#
_entry.id   AF-A0A6N7TLU0-F1
#
_cell.length_a   1.000
_cell.length_b   1.000
_cell.length_c   1.000
_cell.angle_alpha   90.00
_cell.angle_beta   90.00
_cell.angle_gamma   90.00
#
_symmetry.space_group_name_H-M   'P 1'
#
loop_
_entity.id
_entity.type
_entity.pdbx_description
1 polymer ?
#
loop_
_entity_poly.entity_id
_entity_poly.type
_entity_poly.pdbx_seq_one_letter_code
_entity_poly.pdbx_strand_id
1 'polypeptide(L)'
;MSEKIIAYKAMDKNMMCRDKQYEVGKTYTEPEADCCHAGMHACENPLDVLHYYPLKDSPRFFEVECGGNVDKSGNGSKLSCTELTVKGEVNFAGLVRATVNAVFNRVKGKEPFSSGYSSTAGSSGNSSTAGSSGCSSTAGSSGNSSTAGSSGDYSTAGSSGYYSTAGSSGYYSTAGSSGDYSTAGSSGYYSTAGSSGYYSTAGSSGCYSTAAATGAYCRAKADGKDNIAVANGAHSKARGTLGCYLVLTEYDDDGHMICAKMARVDGSAIRENVYYTLKNGEFVEAKP
;
A
#
# COMPACT_ATOMS: atom_id res chain seq x y z
N MET A 1 -30.04 -38.58 -27.93
CA MET A 1 -29.76 -37.31 -28.61
C MET A 1 -28.26 -37.10 -28.56
N SER A 2 -27.63 -36.82 -29.70
CA SER A 2 -26.23 -36.37 -29.75
C SER A 2 -26.10 -35.07 -28.94
N GLU A 3 -25.01 -34.96 -28.17
CA GLU A 3 -24.71 -33.77 -27.38
C GLU A 3 -24.46 -32.59 -28.33
N LYS A 4 -25.20 -31.49 -28.12
CA LYS A 4 -25.04 -30.26 -28.90
C LYS A 4 -24.21 -29.26 -28.13
N ILE A 5 -23.20 -28.70 -28.79
CA ILE A 5 -22.27 -27.73 -28.21
C ILE A 5 -22.69 -26.32 -28.65
N ILE A 6 -22.88 -25.43 -27.68
CA ILE A 6 -23.10 -24.01 -27.96
C ILE A 6 -21.75 -23.37 -28.28
N ALA A 7 -21.63 -22.79 -29.47
CA ALA A 7 -20.42 -22.14 -29.95
C ALA A 7 -20.75 -20.85 -30.71
N TYR A 8 -19.72 -20.15 -31.15
CA TYR A 8 -19.81 -18.87 -31.84
C TYR A 8 -19.11 -18.97 -33.19
N LYS A 9 -19.74 -18.42 -34.22
CA LYS A 9 -19.21 -18.40 -35.58
C LYS A 9 -19.23 -16.99 -36.13
N ALA A 10 -18.10 -16.55 -36.67
CA ALA A 10 -18.04 -15.37 -37.50
C ALA A 10 -18.18 -15.75 -38.98
N MET A 11 -18.83 -14.87 -39.73
CA MET A 11 -19.01 -14.93 -41.18
C MET A 11 -18.78 -13.55 -41.76
N ASP A 12 -18.62 -13.45 -43.07
CA ASP A 12 -18.56 -12.14 -43.72
C ASP A 12 -19.89 -11.37 -43.60
N LYS A 13 -19.91 -10.12 -44.10
CA LYS A 13 -21.11 -9.26 -44.10
C LYS A 13 -22.33 -9.89 -44.77
N ASN A 14 -22.12 -10.83 -45.69
CA ASN A 14 -23.16 -11.53 -46.45
C ASN A 14 -23.55 -12.87 -45.82
N MET A 15 -23.03 -13.22 -44.63
CA MET A 15 -23.21 -14.54 -43.99
C MET A 15 -22.58 -15.69 -44.79
N MET A 16 -21.51 -15.40 -45.52
CA MET A 16 -20.72 -16.40 -46.22
C MET A 16 -19.48 -16.75 -45.39
N CYS A 17 -19.12 -18.03 -45.38
CA CYS A 17 -17.87 -18.51 -44.81
C CYS A 17 -17.26 -19.50 -45.80
N ARG A 18 -16.12 -19.12 -46.40
CA ARG A 18 -15.57 -19.79 -47.60
C ARG A 18 -16.63 -19.82 -48.70
N ASP A 19 -16.93 -20.99 -49.26
CA ASP A 19 -17.89 -21.15 -50.36
C ASP A 19 -19.30 -21.53 -49.89
N LYS A 20 -19.57 -21.46 -48.57
CA LYS A 20 -20.87 -21.82 -47.99
C LYS A 20 -21.63 -20.58 -47.50
N GLN A 21 -22.86 -20.42 -48.00
CA GLN A 21 -23.83 -19.42 -47.56
C GLN A 21 -24.63 -19.94 -46.36
N TYR A 22 -24.75 -19.12 -45.32
CA TYR A 22 -25.52 -19.43 -44.13
C TYR A 22 -26.73 -18.50 -43.98
N GLU A 23 -27.69 -18.95 -43.18
CA GLU A 23 -28.91 -18.23 -42.82
C GLU A 23 -29.31 -18.60 -41.39
N VAL A 24 -29.87 -17.63 -40.66
CA VAL A 24 -30.37 -17.83 -39.30
C VAL A 24 -31.54 -18.80 -39.31
N GLY A 25 -31.56 -19.73 -38.34
CA GLY A 25 -32.59 -20.76 -38.18
C GLY A 25 -32.37 -22.02 -39.01
N LYS A 26 -31.41 -22.03 -39.95
CA LYS A 26 -31.10 -23.20 -40.77
C LYS A 26 -30.02 -24.09 -40.14
N THR A 27 -30.15 -25.39 -40.43
CA THR A 27 -29.17 -26.42 -40.09
C THR A 27 -28.45 -26.86 -41.36
N TYR A 28 -27.13 -26.98 -41.26
CA TYR A 28 -26.24 -27.38 -42.33
C TYR A 28 -25.50 -28.64 -41.93
N THR A 29 -25.08 -29.43 -42.92
CA THR A 29 -24.28 -30.63 -42.71
C THR A 29 -23.01 -30.65 -43.55
N GLU A 30 -22.01 -31.41 -43.07
CA GLU A 30 -20.76 -31.76 -43.74
C GLU A 30 -20.47 -33.25 -43.51
N PRO A 31 -19.74 -33.92 -44.40
CA PRO A 31 -19.45 -35.35 -44.28
C PRO A 31 -18.43 -35.67 -43.17
N GLU A 32 -17.53 -34.73 -42.86
CA GLU A 32 -16.42 -34.92 -41.93
C GLU A 32 -16.16 -33.66 -41.10
N ALA A 33 -15.64 -33.84 -39.89
CA ALA A 33 -15.17 -32.79 -39.01
C ALA A 33 -13.68 -33.01 -38.68
N ASP A 34 -12.83 -32.09 -39.12
CA ASP A 34 -11.40 -32.03 -38.80
C ASP A 34 -11.03 -30.54 -38.66
N CYS A 35 -10.64 -30.11 -37.46
CA CYS A 35 -10.25 -28.73 -37.13
C CYS A 35 -9.19 -28.13 -38.06
N CYS A 36 -8.41 -28.97 -38.73
CA CYS A 36 -7.36 -28.56 -39.67
C CYS A 36 -7.87 -28.52 -41.11
N HIS A 37 -8.72 -29.47 -41.53
CA HIS A 37 -8.98 -29.71 -42.95
C HIS A 37 -10.45 -29.74 -43.37
N ALA A 38 -11.40 -30.02 -42.48
CA ALA A 38 -12.79 -30.32 -42.87
C ALA A 38 -13.85 -29.83 -41.87
N GLY A 39 -15.10 -29.76 -42.33
CA GLY A 39 -16.24 -29.45 -41.48
C GLY A 39 -16.50 -27.96 -41.25
N MET A 40 -17.55 -27.70 -40.47
CA MET A 40 -18.01 -26.35 -40.17
C MET A 40 -17.39 -25.87 -38.87
N HIS A 41 -16.60 -24.79 -38.98
CA HIS A 41 -15.80 -24.29 -37.86
C HIS A 41 -16.54 -23.26 -37.02
N ALA A 42 -16.37 -23.36 -35.70
CA ALA A 42 -16.87 -22.43 -34.68
C ALA A 42 -15.89 -22.37 -33.49
N CYS A 43 -16.16 -21.49 -32.52
CA CYS A 43 -15.36 -21.33 -31.30
C CYS A 43 -16.26 -21.35 -30.05
N GLU A 44 -15.92 -22.14 -29.03
CA GLU A 44 -16.66 -22.14 -27.76
C GLU A 44 -16.48 -20.82 -27.00
N ASN A 45 -15.32 -20.16 -27.13
CA ASN A 45 -15.09 -18.82 -26.61
C ASN A 45 -15.49 -17.77 -27.67
N PRO A 46 -16.49 -16.91 -27.39
CA PRO A 46 -16.99 -15.94 -28.37
C PRO A 46 -15.91 -15.04 -28.97
N LEU A 47 -14.93 -14.57 -28.20
CA LEU A 47 -13.90 -13.66 -28.71
C LEU A 47 -12.85 -14.33 -29.61
N ASP A 48 -12.68 -15.66 -29.55
CA ASP A 48 -11.68 -16.36 -30.36
C ASP A 48 -12.03 -16.31 -31.86
N VAL A 49 -13.30 -16.06 -32.21
CA VAL A 49 -13.71 -15.87 -33.61
C VAL A 49 -13.02 -14.67 -34.26
N LEU A 50 -12.59 -13.68 -33.47
CA LEU A 50 -11.91 -12.47 -33.95
C LEU A 50 -10.50 -12.76 -34.47
N HIS A 51 -9.88 -13.87 -34.07
CA HIS A 51 -8.61 -14.31 -34.67
C HIS A 51 -8.78 -14.73 -36.14
N TYR A 52 -9.98 -15.17 -36.52
CA TYR A 52 -10.27 -15.65 -37.87
C TYR A 52 -10.99 -14.61 -38.72
N TYR A 53 -11.82 -13.77 -38.10
CA TYR A 53 -12.54 -12.68 -38.74
C TYR A 53 -12.29 -11.37 -37.97
N PRO A 54 -11.20 -10.65 -38.30
CA PRO A 54 -10.94 -9.33 -37.73
C PRO A 54 -12.07 -8.36 -38.05
N LEU A 55 -12.30 -7.38 -37.18
CA LEU A 55 -13.38 -6.39 -37.31
C LEU A 55 -13.26 -5.46 -38.54
N LYS A 56 -12.20 -5.58 -39.34
CA LYS A 56 -11.86 -4.68 -40.44
C LYS A 56 -12.89 -4.70 -41.58
N ASP A 57 -13.51 -5.85 -41.85
CA ASP A 57 -14.39 -6.05 -43.01
C ASP A 57 -15.86 -6.23 -42.62
N SER A 58 -16.25 -5.69 -41.45
CA SER A 58 -17.61 -5.78 -40.89
C SER A 58 -18.15 -7.22 -40.83
N PRO A 59 -17.42 -8.17 -40.21
CA PRO A 59 -17.92 -9.52 -40.03
C PRO A 59 -19.15 -9.53 -39.13
N ARG A 60 -20.00 -10.53 -39.32
CA ARG A 60 -21.19 -10.77 -38.51
C ARG A 60 -20.95 -11.99 -37.63
N PHE A 61 -21.43 -11.95 -36.40
CA PHE A 61 -21.21 -12.98 -35.39
C PHE A 61 -22.52 -13.67 -35.05
N PHE A 62 -22.46 -14.99 -34.87
CA PHE A 62 -23.65 -15.80 -34.65
C PHE A 62 -23.40 -16.81 -33.54
N GLU A 63 -24.41 -17.01 -32.71
CA GLU A 63 -24.49 -18.18 -31.85
C GLU A 63 -24.93 -19.37 -32.69
N VAL A 64 -24.23 -20.50 -32.53
CA VAL A 64 -24.45 -21.72 -33.31
C VAL A 64 -24.52 -22.93 -32.38
N GLU A 65 -25.37 -23.89 -32.73
CA GLU A 65 -25.37 -25.22 -32.13
C GLU A 65 -24.61 -26.17 -33.05
N CYS A 66 -23.51 -26.73 -32.55
CA CYS A 66 -22.66 -27.69 -33.25
C CYS A 66 -22.98 -29.10 -32.76
N GLY A 67 -23.22 -30.03 -33.69
CA GLY A 67 -23.55 -31.42 -33.41
C GLY A 67 -22.98 -32.37 -34.47
N GLY A 68 -23.47 -33.61 -34.48
CA GLY A 68 -22.91 -34.69 -35.28
C GLY A 68 -21.54 -35.13 -34.76
N ASN A 69 -20.60 -35.38 -35.67
CA ASN A 69 -19.19 -35.56 -35.30
C ASN A 69 -18.59 -34.18 -35.03
N VAL A 70 -17.90 -34.05 -33.89
CA VAL A 70 -17.21 -32.83 -33.50
C VAL A 70 -15.75 -33.14 -33.24
N ASP A 71 -14.87 -32.42 -33.91
CA ASP A 71 -13.44 -32.42 -33.63
C ASP A 71 -13.06 -31.09 -32.95
N LYS A 72 -12.38 -31.16 -31.80
CA LYS A 72 -11.97 -30.00 -31.02
C LYS A 72 -10.47 -29.80 -31.12
N SER A 73 -10.02 -28.56 -31.30
CA SER A 73 -8.59 -28.26 -31.30
C SER A 73 -7.99 -28.58 -29.93
N GLY A 74 -6.85 -29.29 -29.89
CA GLY A 74 -6.17 -29.64 -28.64
C GLY A 74 -5.71 -28.42 -27.82
N ASN A 75 -5.49 -27.27 -28.47
CA ASN A 75 -5.15 -26.00 -27.86
C ASN A 75 -6.09 -24.89 -28.37
N GLY A 76 -7.10 -24.52 -27.59
CA GLY A 76 -7.98 -23.38 -27.89
C GLY A 76 -9.46 -23.73 -27.77
N SER A 77 -10.33 -22.78 -28.13
CA SER A 77 -11.77 -23.01 -28.15
C SER A 77 -12.32 -23.39 -29.53
N LYS A 78 -11.44 -23.53 -30.54
CA LYS A 78 -11.82 -23.86 -31.91
C LYS A 78 -12.34 -25.29 -31.99
N LEU A 79 -13.43 -25.47 -32.72
CA LEU A 79 -13.96 -26.79 -33.07
C LEU A 79 -14.43 -26.80 -34.53
N SER A 80 -14.57 -28.01 -35.08
CA SER A 80 -15.26 -28.28 -36.33
C SER A 80 -16.38 -29.30 -36.08
N CYS A 81 -17.47 -29.21 -36.84
CA CYS A 81 -18.60 -30.12 -36.71
C CYS A 81 -19.22 -30.52 -38.05
N THR A 82 -19.89 -31.67 -38.07
CA THR A 82 -20.65 -32.16 -39.24
C THR A 82 -22.09 -31.69 -39.27
N GLU A 83 -22.63 -31.16 -38.17
CA GLU A 83 -23.96 -30.54 -38.13
C GLU A 83 -23.85 -29.17 -37.43
N LEU A 84 -24.34 -28.11 -38.07
CA LEU A 84 -24.31 -26.76 -37.50
C LEU A 84 -25.64 -26.06 -37.73
N THR A 85 -26.28 -25.63 -36.65
CA THR A 85 -27.50 -24.80 -36.70
C THR A 85 -27.17 -23.37 -36.30
N VAL A 86 -27.53 -22.41 -37.15
CA VAL A 86 -27.35 -20.98 -36.85
C VAL A 86 -28.53 -20.49 -36.02
N LYS A 87 -28.32 -20.07 -34.77
CA LYS A 87 -29.41 -19.73 -33.84
C LYS A 87 -29.84 -18.28 -33.95
N GLY A 88 -28.88 -17.36 -34.01
CA GLY A 88 -29.15 -15.93 -34.04
C GLY A 88 -27.88 -15.11 -34.15
N GLU A 89 -28.04 -13.88 -34.62
CA GLU A 89 -26.95 -12.91 -34.69
C GLU A 89 -26.67 -12.28 -33.33
N VAL A 90 -25.39 -12.12 -33.02
CA VAL A 90 -24.89 -11.55 -31.78
C VAL A 90 -24.09 -10.30 -32.12
N ASN A 91 -24.49 -9.16 -31.57
CA ASN A 91 -23.69 -7.93 -31.73
C ASN A 91 -22.41 -8.00 -30.87
N PHE A 92 -21.47 -7.08 -31.10
CA PHE A 92 -20.20 -7.07 -30.37
C PHE A 92 -20.37 -7.02 -28.84
N ALA A 93 -21.33 -6.25 -28.34
CA ALA A 93 -21.63 -6.19 -26.91
C ALA A 93 -22.13 -7.54 -26.36
N GLY A 94 -22.95 -8.25 -27.15
CA GLY A 94 -23.40 -9.61 -26.85
C GLY A 94 -22.25 -10.61 -26.83
N LEU A 95 -21.28 -10.47 -27.75
CA LEU A 95 -20.07 -11.29 -27.80
C LEU A 95 -19.23 -11.10 -26.53
N VAL A 96 -18.99 -9.85 -26.12
CA VAL A 96 -18.28 -9.50 -24.87
C VAL A 96 -19.02 -10.06 -23.66
N ARG A 97 -20.34 -9.86 -23.57
CA ARG A 97 -21.17 -10.38 -22.47
C ARG A 97 -21.09 -11.91 -22.39
N ALA A 98 -21.16 -12.59 -23.53
CA ALA A 98 -21.04 -14.04 -23.60
C ALA A 98 -19.67 -14.52 -23.08
N THR A 99 -18.58 -13.86 -23.46
CA THR A 99 -17.24 -14.24 -22.99
C THR A 99 -17.07 -13.99 -21.50
N VAL A 100 -17.55 -12.84 -20.99
CA VAL A 100 -17.56 -12.56 -19.55
C VAL A 100 -18.32 -13.66 -18.80
N ASN A 101 -19.52 -14.03 -19.26
CA ASN A 101 -20.31 -15.10 -18.66
C ASN A 101 -19.60 -16.46 -18.70
N ALA A 102 -18.94 -16.79 -19.81
CA ALA A 102 -18.18 -18.03 -19.96
C ALA A 102 -16.99 -18.08 -18.96
N VAL A 103 -16.25 -16.97 -18.81
CA VAL A 103 -15.19 -16.85 -17.81
C VAL A 103 -15.74 -16.99 -16.40
N PHE A 104 -16.81 -16.28 -16.06
CA PHE A 104 -17.45 -16.36 -14.74
C PHE A 104 -17.96 -17.77 -14.43
N ASN A 105 -18.60 -18.45 -15.38
CA ASN A 105 -19.07 -19.81 -15.17
C ASN A 105 -17.92 -20.82 -15.02
N ARG A 106 -16.78 -20.59 -15.67
CA ARG A 106 -15.57 -21.43 -15.52
C ARG A 106 -14.93 -21.31 -14.13
N VAL A 107 -15.11 -20.18 -13.45
CA VAL A 107 -14.58 -19.93 -12.10
C VAL A 107 -15.62 -20.16 -11.00
N LYS A 108 -16.92 -20.15 -11.30
CA LYS A 108 -17.98 -20.50 -10.34
C LYS A 108 -17.78 -21.92 -9.82
N GLY A 109 -17.63 -22.06 -8.50
CA GLY A 109 -17.47 -23.35 -7.82
C GLY A 109 -16.03 -23.90 -7.80
N LYS A 110 -15.06 -23.18 -8.34
CA LYS A 110 -13.64 -23.48 -8.07
C LYS A 110 -13.24 -22.80 -6.77
N GLU A 111 -12.65 -23.57 -5.85
CA GLU A 111 -12.00 -23.05 -4.64
C GLU A 111 -11.07 -21.89 -5.04
N PRO A 112 -11.06 -20.77 -4.31
CA PRO A 112 -10.13 -19.68 -4.58
C PRO A 112 -8.69 -20.22 -4.56
N PHE A 113 -7.99 -20.08 -5.69
CA PHE A 113 -6.57 -20.41 -5.82
C PHE A 113 -5.69 -19.39 -5.08
N SER A 114 -5.95 -19.07 -3.81
CA SER A 114 -4.92 -18.51 -2.93
C SER A 114 -5.37 -18.37 -1.47
N SER A 115 -5.82 -19.47 -0.87
CA SER A 115 -5.98 -19.58 0.58
C SER A 115 -5.26 -20.84 1.06
N GLY A 116 -3.93 -20.75 1.13
CA GLY A 116 -3.07 -21.81 1.66
C GLY A 116 -2.34 -21.37 2.93
N TYR A 117 -2.00 -22.34 3.79
CA TYR A 117 -1.22 -22.13 5.02
C TYR A 117 0.15 -21.45 4.78
N SER A 118 0.65 -21.49 3.55
CA SER A 118 1.80 -20.73 3.07
C SER A 118 1.61 -20.43 1.59
N SER A 119 1.60 -19.16 1.19
CA SER A 119 1.42 -18.76 -0.21
C SER A 119 2.33 -17.57 -0.54
N THR A 120 2.94 -17.59 -1.73
CA THR A 120 3.81 -16.48 -2.18
C THR A 120 3.00 -15.21 -2.43
N ALA A 121 1.76 -15.33 -2.94
CA ALA A 121 0.81 -14.23 -3.12
C ALA A 121 -0.60 -14.67 -2.69
N GLY A 122 -0.98 -14.42 -1.43
CA GLY A 122 -2.24 -14.86 -0.83
C GLY A 122 -3.23 -13.72 -0.66
N SER A 123 -4.45 -13.83 -1.18
CA SER A 123 -5.49 -12.82 -0.90
C SER A 123 -5.90 -12.82 0.57
N SER A 124 -5.85 -14.01 1.20
CA SER A 124 -6.10 -14.25 2.62
C SER A 124 -5.39 -15.52 3.12
N GLY A 125 -4.86 -15.52 4.35
CA GLY A 125 -4.18 -16.69 4.94
C GLY A 125 -3.38 -16.42 6.21
N ASN A 126 -2.84 -17.47 6.83
CA ASN A 126 -2.04 -17.37 8.07
C ASN A 126 -0.64 -16.80 7.84
N SER A 127 0.04 -17.19 6.75
CA SER A 127 1.39 -16.77 6.41
C SER A 127 1.55 -16.55 4.91
N SER A 128 1.94 -15.35 4.48
CA SER A 128 2.21 -15.06 3.05
C SER A 128 3.36 -14.07 2.83
N THR A 129 4.04 -14.15 1.68
CA THR A 129 5.08 -13.17 1.33
C THR A 129 4.46 -11.82 0.96
N ALA A 130 3.46 -11.83 0.08
CA ALA A 130 2.62 -10.67 -0.22
C ALA A 130 1.15 -11.04 0.01
N GLY A 131 0.46 -10.32 0.88
CA GLY A 131 -0.94 -10.60 1.20
C GLY A 131 -1.80 -9.36 1.37
N SER A 132 -3.03 -9.41 0.87
CA SER A 132 -3.97 -8.30 1.04
C SER A 132 -4.49 -8.23 2.48
N SER A 133 -4.75 -9.39 3.09
CA SER A 133 -5.14 -9.52 4.51
C SER A 133 -4.68 -10.86 5.13
N GLY A 134 -4.25 -10.89 6.38
CA GLY A 134 -3.81 -12.13 7.03
C GLY A 134 -3.18 -12.01 8.43
N CYS A 135 -2.87 -13.14 9.07
CA CYS A 135 -2.28 -13.17 10.41
C CYS A 135 -0.80 -12.77 10.43
N SER A 136 -0.03 -13.15 9.40
CA SER A 136 1.38 -12.81 9.26
C SER A 136 1.78 -12.65 7.79
N SER A 137 2.38 -11.52 7.42
CA SER A 137 2.88 -11.30 6.05
C SER A 137 4.18 -10.51 5.98
N THR A 138 4.99 -10.71 4.93
CA THR A 138 6.19 -9.86 4.70
C THR A 138 5.77 -8.48 4.22
N ALA A 139 4.90 -8.41 3.20
CA ALA A 139 4.27 -7.18 2.74
C ALA A 139 2.74 -7.34 2.77
N GLY A 140 2.06 -6.54 3.59
CA GLY A 140 0.62 -6.63 3.83
C GLY A 140 -0.11 -5.31 3.71
N SER A 141 -1.30 -5.31 3.13
CA SER A 141 -2.17 -4.12 3.18
C SER A 141 -2.81 -3.96 4.56
N SER A 142 -3.31 -5.05 5.14
CA SER A 142 -3.86 -5.09 6.51
C SER A 142 -3.63 -6.45 7.21
N GLY A 143 -3.48 -6.49 8.54
CA GLY A 143 -3.32 -7.76 9.27
C GLY A 143 -2.82 -7.64 10.71
N ASN A 144 -2.67 -8.78 11.40
CA ASN A 144 -2.20 -8.80 12.80
C ASN A 144 -0.70 -8.48 12.89
N SER A 145 0.13 -9.11 12.05
CA SER A 145 1.58 -8.90 12.03
C SER A 145 2.11 -8.76 10.61
N SER A 146 2.90 -7.73 10.31
CA SER A 146 3.57 -7.60 9.00
C SER A 146 4.97 -6.98 9.08
N THR A 147 5.88 -7.31 8.16
CA THR A 147 7.18 -6.61 8.09
C THR A 147 7.01 -5.21 7.49
N ALA A 148 6.27 -5.10 6.38
CA ALA A 148 5.86 -3.84 5.78
C ALA A 148 4.33 -3.82 5.63
N GLY A 149 3.65 -2.95 6.39
CA GLY A 149 2.20 -2.89 6.51
C GLY A 149 1.63 -1.52 6.13
N SER A 150 0.51 -1.47 5.41
CA SER A 150 -0.22 -0.19 5.30
C SER A 150 -1.03 0.12 6.56
N SER A 151 -1.69 -0.90 7.13
CA SER A 151 -2.38 -0.84 8.43
C SER A 151 -2.31 -2.17 9.20
N GLY A 152 -2.40 -2.17 10.53
CA GLY A 152 -2.41 -3.42 11.31
C GLY A 152 -2.10 -3.27 12.81
N ASP A 153 -2.15 -4.38 13.55
CA ASP A 153 -1.86 -4.38 15.00
C ASP A 153 -0.35 -4.25 15.27
N TYR A 154 0.48 -5.01 14.55
CA TYR A 154 1.94 -5.01 14.66
C TYR A 154 2.61 -4.90 13.28
N SER A 155 3.54 -3.95 13.13
CA SER A 155 4.40 -3.91 11.94
C SER A 155 5.83 -3.44 12.19
N THR A 156 6.81 -3.91 11.40
CA THR A 156 8.18 -3.36 11.47
C THR A 156 8.23 -1.97 10.81
N ALA A 157 7.65 -1.84 9.62
CA ALA A 157 7.49 -0.59 8.89
C ALA A 157 6.02 -0.39 8.51
N GLY A 158 5.34 0.57 9.14
CA GLY A 158 3.91 0.79 9.04
C GLY A 158 3.53 2.20 8.60
N SER A 159 2.55 2.36 7.71
CA SER A 159 1.96 3.68 7.47
C SER A 159 1.05 4.10 8.63
N SER A 160 0.20 3.19 9.11
CA SER A 160 -0.65 3.36 10.31
C SER A 160 -0.79 2.05 11.11
N GLY A 161 -0.99 2.11 12.43
CA GLY A 161 -1.18 0.89 13.24
C GLY A 161 -1.12 1.09 14.76
N TYR A 162 -1.37 0.01 15.52
CA TYR A 162 -1.30 0.05 16.99
C TYR A 162 0.15 0.07 17.49
N TYR A 163 1.00 -0.84 16.98
CA TYR A 163 2.43 -0.91 17.29
C TYR A 163 3.26 -0.95 16.01
N SER A 164 4.28 -0.10 15.91
CA SER A 164 5.24 -0.11 14.79
C SER A 164 6.68 0.16 15.21
N THR A 165 7.69 -0.47 14.60
CA THR A 165 9.09 -0.06 14.83
C THR A 165 9.39 1.26 14.11
N ALA A 166 9.01 1.38 12.85
CA ALA A 166 9.10 2.60 12.04
C ALA A 166 7.71 2.94 11.46
N GLY A 167 7.04 3.95 12.03
CA GLY A 167 5.65 4.30 11.72
C GLY A 167 5.51 5.72 11.15
N SER A 168 4.67 5.95 10.13
CA SER A 168 4.27 7.33 9.80
C SER A 168 3.26 7.90 10.80
N SER A 169 2.33 7.05 11.26
CA SER A 169 1.28 7.37 12.23
C SER A 169 0.93 6.15 13.10
N GLY A 170 0.59 6.30 14.38
CA GLY A 170 0.16 5.17 15.22
C GLY A 170 0.06 5.45 16.71
N TYR A 171 -0.44 4.48 17.49
CA TYR A 171 -0.54 4.60 18.95
C TYR A 171 0.82 4.47 19.64
N TYR A 172 1.61 3.46 19.27
CA TYR A 172 2.98 3.24 19.78
C TYR A 172 3.97 3.05 18.63
N SER A 173 5.07 3.81 18.64
CA SER A 173 6.16 3.62 17.66
C SER A 173 7.57 3.83 18.21
N THR A 174 8.55 3.03 17.80
CA THR A 174 9.96 3.30 18.18
C THR A 174 10.50 4.54 17.45
N ALA A 175 10.31 4.63 16.14
CA ALA A 175 10.62 5.80 15.31
C ALA A 175 9.36 6.22 14.54
N GLY A 176 8.78 7.36 14.89
CA GLY A 176 7.47 7.79 14.38
C GLY A 176 7.47 9.20 13.80
N SER A 177 6.80 9.45 12.68
CA SER A 177 6.58 10.85 12.23
C SER A 177 5.53 11.53 13.11
N SER A 178 4.45 10.83 13.48
CA SER A 178 3.36 11.31 14.33
C SER A 178 2.72 10.18 15.16
N GLY A 179 2.27 10.43 16.40
CA GLY A 179 1.58 9.40 17.22
C GLY A 179 1.40 9.75 18.70
N ASP A 180 0.69 8.90 19.46
CA ASP A 180 0.42 9.13 20.89
C ASP A 180 1.68 8.90 21.75
N TYR A 181 2.40 7.81 21.48
CA TYR A 181 3.65 7.44 22.19
C TYR A 181 4.75 7.08 21.20
N SER A 182 5.91 7.73 21.30
CA SER A 182 7.09 7.31 20.53
C SER A 182 8.45 7.48 21.20
N THR A 183 9.43 6.62 20.90
CA THR A 183 10.80 6.79 21.44
C THR A 183 11.52 7.93 20.72
N ALA A 184 11.47 7.97 19.38
CA ALA A 184 12.02 9.02 18.54
C ALA A 184 10.95 9.54 17.56
N GLY A 185 10.28 10.64 17.93
CA GLY A 185 9.09 11.16 17.24
C GLY A 185 9.28 12.54 16.62
N SER A 186 8.79 12.83 15.42
CA SER A 186 8.79 14.24 14.96
C SER A 186 7.72 15.07 15.69
N SER A 187 6.53 14.50 15.91
CA SER A 187 5.43 15.10 16.69
C SER A 187 4.61 14.04 17.45
N GLY A 188 4.10 14.37 18.66
CA GLY A 188 3.25 13.44 19.42
C GLY A 188 2.86 13.88 20.84
N TYR A 189 1.99 13.14 21.52
CA TYR A 189 1.59 13.47 22.90
C TYR A 189 2.72 13.19 23.90
N TYR A 190 3.36 12.01 23.81
CA TYR A 190 4.49 11.61 24.65
C TYR A 190 5.66 11.12 23.80
N SER A 191 6.87 11.67 24.00
CA SER A 191 8.06 11.17 23.29
C SER A 191 9.37 11.27 24.08
N THR A 192 10.26 10.28 23.98
CA THR A 192 11.57 10.36 24.66
C THR A 192 12.49 11.37 23.98
N ALA A 193 12.62 11.32 22.66
CA ALA A 193 13.43 12.22 21.85
C ALA A 193 12.61 12.78 20.68
N GLY A 194 11.78 13.78 20.96
CA GLY A 194 10.88 14.39 19.96
C GLY A 194 11.29 15.79 19.49
N SER A 195 10.91 16.19 18.26
CA SER A 195 11.08 17.60 17.84
C SER A 195 9.99 18.51 18.42
N SER A 196 8.77 17.99 18.59
CA SER A 196 7.61 18.70 19.14
C SER A 196 6.63 17.77 19.89
N GLY A 197 6.05 18.17 21.03
CA GLY A 197 5.05 17.36 21.76
C GLY A 197 4.54 17.91 23.09
N TYR A 198 3.53 17.29 23.71
CA TYR A 198 2.97 17.74 25.00
C TYR A 198 3.79 17.33 26.23
N TYR A 199 4.56 16.25 26.12
CA TYR A 199 5.49 15.75 27.14
C TYR A 199 6.68 15.10 26.44
N SER A 200 7.89 15.69 26.56
CA SER A 200 9.08 15.09 25.94
C SER A 200 10.36 15.24 26.77
N THR A 201 11.17 14.18 26.85
CA THR A 201 12.43 14.14 27.63
C THR A 201 13.61 14.81 26.91
N ALA A 202 13.56 14.97 25.59
CA ALA A 202 14.57 15.71 24.82
C ALA A 202 13.93 16.56 23.70
N GLY A 203 12.74 17.11 24.00
CA GLY A 203 11.92 17.93 23.11
C GLY A 203 12.60 19.23 22.66
N SER A 204 12.62 19.54 21.36
CA SER A 204 13.08 20.87 20.87
C SER A 204 12.04 21.98 21.11
N SER A 205 10.77 21.61 21.28
CA SER A 205 9.63 22.50 21.50
C SER A 205 8.43 21.70 22.06
N GLY A 206 7.57 22.28 22.92
CA GLY A 206 6.44 21.55 23.52
C GLY A 206 5.97 22.10 24.87
N CYS A 207 4.80 21.68 25.35
CA CYS A 207 4.41 21.89 26.75
C CYS A 207 5.22 20.89 27.62
N TYR A 208 5.56 21.23 28.87
CA TYR A 208 6.15 20.30 29.86
C TYR A 208 7.31 19.39 29.38
N SER A 209 8.23 19.92 28.56
CA SER A 209 9.38 19.17 28.04
C SER A 209 10.68 19.50 28.78
N THR A 210 11.51 18.49 29.07
CA THR A 210 12.74 18.64 29.88
C THR A 210 13.99 18.37 29.04
N ALA A 211 14.43 19.30 28.19
CA ALA A 211 15.70 19.13 27.48
C ALA A 211 16.89 19.32 28.43
N ALA A 212 17.53 18.23 28.87
CA ALA A 212 18.78 18.28 29.64
C ALA A 212 19.98 18.32 28.69
N ALA A 213 20.67 19.46 28.59
CA ALA A 213 21.93 19.57 27.86
C ALA A 213 23.09 19.30 28.83
N THR A 214 23.85 18.22 28.61
CA THR A 214 24.99 17.84 29.46
C THR A 214 26.30 17.75 28.65
N GLY A 215 27.45 18.01 29.28
CA GLY A 215 28.77 17.93 28.66
C GLY A 215 29.40 19.30 28.32
N ALA A 216 30.68 19.29 27.93
CA ALA A 216 31.42 20.52 27.62
C ALA A 216 30.82 21.25 26.40
N TYR A 217 30.70 22.57 26.47
CA TYR A 217 30.15 23.45 25.42
C TYR A 217 28.67 23.18 25.07
N CYS A 218 27.90 22.58 25.98
CA CYS A 218 26.48 22.32 25.77
C CYS A 218 25.64 23.62 25.77
N ARG A 219 24.52 23.61 25.04
CA ARG A 219 23.61 24.76 24.92
C ARG A 219 22.17 24.33 25.20
N ALA A 220 21.48 25.03 26.10
CA ALA A 220 20.05 24.84 26.37
C ALA A 220 19.21 26.05 25.93
N LYS A 221 17.98 25.80 25.48
CA LYS A 221 17.01 26.83 25.09
C LYS A 221 15.66 26.50 25.71
N ALA A 222 15.04 27.47 26.37
CA ALA A 222 13.66 27.39 26.84
C ALA A 222 12.77 28.40 26.08
N ASP A 223 11.96 27.89 25.16
CA ASP A 223 10.92 28.65 24.47
C ASP A 223 9.56 28.40 25.12
N GLY A 224 8.81 29.45 25.45
CA GLY A 224 7.47 29.34 26.06
C GLY A 224 7.38 30.00 27.44
N LYS A 225 6.22 29.91 28.09
CA LYS A 225 6.00 30.55 29.40
C LYS A 225 6.34 29.58 30.54
N ASP A 226 7.04 30.09 31.57
CA ASP A 226 7.35 29.36 32.82
C ASP A 226 8.15 28.04 32.61
N ASN A 227 9.02 28.00 31.61
CA ASN A 227 9.89 26.86 31.31
C ASN A 227 11.29 26.98 31.97
N ILE A 228 12.06 25.88 32.01
CA ILE A 228 13.42 25.84 32.56
C ILE A 228 14.43 25.31 31.53
N ALA A 229 15.51 26.06 31.28
CA ALA A 229 16.65 25.63 30.46
C ALA A 229 17.80 25.22 31.36
N VAL A 230 18.22 23.95 31.31
CA VAL A 230 19.32 23.42 32.12
C VAL A 230 20.49 23.02 31.23
N ALA A 231 21.64 23.68 31.41
CA ALA A 231 22.88 23.34 30.72
C ALA A 231 24.00 23.02 31.73
N ASN A 232 24.32 21.74 31.86
CA ASN A 232 25.29 21.21 32.82
C ASN A 232 26.61 20.83 32.11
N GLY A 233 27.67 21.61 32.31
CA GLY A 233 29.00 21.32 31.76
C GLY A 233 29.90 22.54 31.65
N ALA A 234 31.19 22.30 31.43
CA ALA A 234 32.18 23.36 31.25
C ALA A 234 31.83 24.24 30.03
N HIS A 235 31.86 25.56 30.21
CA HIS A 235 31.48 26.56 29.20
C HIS A 235 30.03 26.43 28.68
N SER A 236 29.12 25.89 29.49
CA SER A 236 27.72 25.76 29.09
C SER A 236 27.05 27.12 28.88
N LYS A 237 26.04 27.14 28.01
CA LYS A 237 25.26 28.34 27.72
C LYS A 237 23.77 28.05 27.73
N ALA A 238 22.98 28.99 28.22
CA ALA A 238 21.53 28.88 28.23
C ALA A 238 20.88 30.19 27.79
N ARG A 239 19.74 30.11 27.11
CA ARG A 239 18.88 31.26 26.82
C ARG A 239 17.41 30.90 27.01
N GLY A 240 16.57 31.91 27.27
CA GLY A 240 15.14 31.71 27.40
C GLY A 240 14.33 32.98 27.12
N THR A 241 13.02 32.79 27.01
CA THR A 241 12.02 33.88 26.92
C THR A 241 11.62 34.39 28.30
N LEU A 242 10.97 35.57 28.35
CA LEU A 242 10.52 36.19 29.60
C LEU A 242 9.71 35.21 30.47
N GLY A 243 10.04 35.13 31.75
CA GLY A 243 9.41 34.23 32.72
C GLY A 243 10.08 32.86 32.87
N CYS A 244 10.90 32.43 31.91
CA CYS A 244 11.67 31.18 31.99
C CYS A 244 12.77 31.25 33.06
N TYR A 245 13.27 30.08 33.47
CA TYR A 245 14.42 29.94 34.35
C TYR A 245 15.63 29.37 33.59
N LEU A 246 16.82 29.89 33.84
CA LEU A 246 18.08 29.39 33.32
C LEU A 246 18.85 28.72 34.47
N VAL A 247 19.35 27.51 34.24
CA VAL A 247 20.26 26.80 35.16
C VAL A 247 21.57 26.53 34.45
N LEU A 248 22.64 27.03 35.03
CA LEU A 248 24.00 26.91 34.52
C LEU A 248 24.94 26.40 35.61
N THR A 249 26.05 25.84 35.18
CA THR A 249 27.12 25.31 36.03
C THR A 249 28.44 25.94 35.63
N GLU A 250 29.33 26.11 36.59
CA GLU A 250 30.69 26.58 36.37
C GLU A 250 31.68 25.52 36.85
N TYR A 251 32.79 25.39 36.14
CA TYR A 251 33.82 24.40 36.37
C TYR A 251 35.19 25.07 36.41
N ASP A 252 36.13 24.49 37.16
CA ASP A 252 37.55 24.88 37.14
C ASP A 252 38.28 24.28 35.92
N ASP A 253 39.56 24.64 35.75
CA ASP A 253 40.40 24.19 34.64
C ASP A 253 40.69 22.67 34.70
N ASP A 254 40.56 22.04 35.87
CA ASP A 254 40.73 20.60 36.08
C ASP A 254 39.42 19.81 35.86
N GLY A 255 38.30 20.50 35.62
CA GLY A 255 36.99 19.90 35.36
C GLY A 255 36.16 19.59 36.61
N HIS A 256 36.49 20.15 37.77
CA HIS A 256 35.64 20.08 38.97
C HIS A 256 34.58 21.18 38.95
N MET A 257 33.35 20.83 39.34
CA MET A 257 32.25 21.79 39.40
C MET A 257 32.47 22.79 40.55
N ILE A 258 32.53 24.08 40.22
CA ILE A 258 32.64 25.20 41.16
C ILE A 258 31.26 25.52 41.76
N CYS A 259 30.26 25.75 40.91
CA CYS A 259 28.91 26.05 41.37
C CYS A 259 27.83 25.75 40.32
N ALA A 260 26.58 25.73 40.77
CA ALA A 260 25.39 25.74 39.92
C ALA A 260 24.49 26.91 40.35
N LYS A 261 23.97 27.68 39.39
CA LYS A 261 23.03 28.78 39.68
C LYS A 261 21.81 28.73 38.81
N MET A 262 20.71 29.24 39.38
CA MET A 262 19.44 29.45 38.72
C MET A 262 19.10 30.94 38.70
N ALA A 263 18.62 31.44 37.57
CA ALA A 263 18.07 32.80 37.47
C ALA A 263 16.81 32.81 36.60
N ARG A 264 15.86 33.71 36.92
CA ARG A 264 14.66 33.93 36.11
C ARG A 264 14.97 34.97 35.04
N VAL A 265 14.50 34.73 33.82
CA VAL A 265 14.49 35.71 32.73
C VAL A 265 13.43 36.75 33.05
N ASP A 266 13.84 37.87 33.63
CA ASP A 266 12.99 38.96 34.09
C ASP A 266 12.97 40.16 33.14
N GLY A 267 13.83 40.16 32.12
CA GLY A 267 13.97 41.24 31.15
C GLY A 267 14.85 42.40 31.64
N SER A 268 15.31 42.39 32.89
CA SER A 268 16.18 43.42 33.47
C SER A 268 17.57 42.87 33.74
N ALA A 269 17.72 41.98 34.72
CA ALA A 269 18.99 41.34 35.05
C ALA A 269 19.35 40.26 34.03
N ILE A 270 18.35 39.49 33.58
CA ILE A 270 18.51 38.46 32.56
C ILE A 270 17.55 38.76 31.41
N ARG A 271 18.12 39.12 30.26
CA ARG A 271 17.40 39.55 29.07
C ARG A 271 16.88 38.36 28.27
N GLU A 272 15.71 38.55 27.67
CA GLU A 272 15.11 37.54 26.80
C GLU A 272 15.96 37.28 25.54
N ASN A 273 15.97 36.03 25.08
CA ASN A 273 16.63 35.60 23.84
C ASN A 273 18.16 35.81 23.77
N VAL A 274 18.80 36.17 24.89
CA VAL A 274 20.26 36.32 25.02
C VAL A 274 20.86 35.06 25.65
N TYR A 275 22.01 34.61 25.15
CA TYR A 275 22.74 33.50 25.76
C TYR A 275 23.52 33.99 26.97
N TYR A 276 23.48 33.22 28.05
CA TYR A 276 24.25 33.46 29.26
C TYR A 276 25.12 32.25 29.58
N THR A 277 26.26 32.50 30.23
CA THR A 277 27.14 31.50 30.85
C THR A 277 27.46 31.94 32.29
N LEU A 278 28.03 31.06 33.12
CA LEU A 278 28.55 31.46 34.44
C LEU A 278 30.03 31.80 34.33
N LYS A 279 30.41 32.93 34.95
CA LYS A 279 31.80 33.30 35.20
C LYS A 279 31.91 33.88 36.60
N ASN A 280 32.81 33.32 37.41
CA ASN A 280 32.99 33.68 38.82
C ASN A 280 31.65 33.67 39.60
N GLY A 281 30.78 32.71 39.27
CA GLY A 281 29.46 32.56 39.83
C GLY A 281 28.43 33.56 39.34
N GLU A 282 28.68 34.42 38.35
CA GLU A 282 27.69 35.37 37.84
C GLU A 282 27.23 35.04 36.43
N PHE A 283 25.97 35.34 36.12
CA PHE A 283 25.43 35.20 34.78
C PHE A 283 26.00 36.31 33.88
N VAL A 284 26.75 35.93 32.85
CA VAL A 284 27.37 36.85 31.89
C VAL A 284 26.86 36.55 30.50
N GLU A 285 26.52 37.60 29.74
CA GLU A 285 26.11 37.46 28.34
C GLU A 285 27.23 36.78 27.51
N ALA A 286 26.82 35.86 26.63
CA ALA A 286 27.71 35.08 25.79
C ALA A 286 27.24 35.13 24.33
N LYS A 287 28.19 35.09 23.40
CA LYS A 287 27.88 34.83 21.98
C LYS A 287 27.36 33.41 21.81
N PRO A 288 26.53 33.12 20.78
CA PRO A 288 26.01 31.78 20.49
C PRO A 288 27.11 30.73 20.57
#